data_AF-A0A523M9T7-F1
#
_entry.id   AF-A0A523M9T7-F1
#
_cell.length_a   1.000
_cell.length_b   1.000
_cell.length_c   1.000
_cell.angle_alpha   90.00
_cell.angle_beta   90.00
_cell.angle_gamma   90.00
#
_symmetry.space_group_name_H-M   'P 1'
#
loop_
_entity.id
_entity.type
_entity.pdbx_description
1 polymer ?
#
loop_
_entity_poly.entity_id
_entity_poly.type
_entity_poly.pdbx_seq_one_letter_code
_entity_poly.pdbx_strand_id
1 'polypeptide(L)'
;MCNTSRKRRSACGESGRVVRPDMKNAKNHCVLLLLLLMAPGAWAANPVAFADSATTAEDVAVTIDVLLNDVDPDGDPKSVASIDTPPSNGSVVNNGGDVTYTPDPDFFGVDSFEYRLTDSSGGTGRAFVTVTVTSVPDSPVAVDDNIPAFAEDGSVAIKVLTNDTDADGDSLTAFQVTGPANGTLTPLTLPTSGEVTYTPNPDFNGTDLFTYQVTDCGFPMPGCVVTNVATVTFTVTPINDDPVALDDLASTDEDTSVPIDVLSNDSDVDLDTLSISAVGTPSNGTAAINGLNIDYMPALNFNGTDSFTYEVDDGNGGTASATVTVTVDPINDDPV
;
A
#
# COMPACT_ATOMS: atom_id res chain seq x y z
N MET A 1 -18.92 -2.37 -79.52
CA MET A 1 -19.81 -3.31 -80.24
C MET A 1 -21.23 -2.79 -79.98
N CYS A 2 -21.96 -2.22 -80.96
CA CYS A 2 -22.59 -2.86 -82.12
C CYS A 2 -23.60 -3.95 -81.66
N ASN A 3 -24.86 -4.00 -82.10
CA ASN A 3 -25.40 -3.45 -83.35
C ASN A 3 -26.89 -3.02 -83.27
N THR A 4 -27.25 -2.06 -84.10
CA THR A 4 -28.64 -1.66 -84.39
C THR A 4 -29.29 -2.57 -85.44
N SER A 5 -30.63 -2.68 -85.47
CA SER A 5 -31.35 -2.54 -86.75
C SER A 5 -32.85 -2.23 -86.58
N ARG A 6 -33.32 -1.25 -87.36
CA ARG A 6 -34.73 -1.07 -87.78
C ARG A 6 -34.83 -1.53 -89.23
N LYS A 7 -35.97 -2.09 -89.66
CA LYS A 7 -36.71 -1.56 -90.84
C LYS A 7 -38.15 -2.08 -90.96
N ARG A 8 -38.95 -1.26 -91.63
CA ARG A 8 -40.40 -1.41 -91.90
C ARG A 8 -40.65 -2.01 -93.29
N ARG A 9 -41.88 -2.50 -93.53
CA ARG A 9 -42.77 -2.40 -94.73
C ARG A 9 -43.82 -3.54 -94.70
N SER A 10 -45.01 -3.50 -95.34
CA SER A 10 -45.86 -2.43 -95.90
C SER A 10 -47.22 -2.99 -96.41
N ALA A 11 -48.31 -2.21 -96.28
CA ALA A 11 -49.55 -2.16 -97.14
C ALA A 11 -50.47 -3.42 -97.24
N CYS A 12 -51.76 -3.40 -97.59
CA CYS A 12 -52.60 -2.51 -98.44
C CYS A 12 -54.13 -2.85 -98.31
N GLY A 13 -55.03 -1.99 -98.86
CA GLY A 13 -56.48 -2.23 -99.12
C GLY A 13 -57.46 -1.73 -98.02
N GLU A 14 -58.18 -0.59 -98.13
CA GLU A 14 -59.32 -0.21 -99.02
C GLU A 14 -60.63 -0.99 -98.79
N SER A 15 -61.85 -0.42 -98.76
CA SER A 15 -62.36 0.98 -98.88
C SER A 15 -63.83 1.04 -98.34
N GLY A 16 -64.34 2.19 -97.83
CA GLY A 16 -65.72 2.23 -97.27
C GLY A 16 -66.26 3.51 -96.57
N ARG A 17 -65.98 4.70 -97.11
CA ARG A 17 -66.54 6.07 -96.84
C ARG A 17 -67.57 6.36 -95.69
N VAL A 18 -67.22 7.40 -94.89
CA VAL A 18 -68.05 8.56 -94.40
C VAL A 18 -69.22 8.24 -93.42
N VAL A 19 -69.36 8.81 -92.20
CA VAL A 19 -69.25 10.23 -91.78
C VAL A 19 -68.41 10.44 -90.50
N ARG A 20 -67.71 11.59 -90.42
CA ARG A 20 -67.15 12.28 -89.24
C ARG A 20 -67.41 13.79 -89.46
N PRO A 21 -67.36 14.71 -88.46
CA PRO A 21 -66.65 14.65 -87.17
C PRO A 21 -67.61 14.98 -85.97
N ASP A 22 -67.27 15.20 -84.70
CA ASP A 22 -66.08 15.05 -83.85
C ASP A 22 -66.58 14.95 -82.36
N MET A 23 -65.79 14.92 -81.26
CA MET A 23 -64.35 14.98 -81.02
C MET A 23 -63.99 14.14 -79.77
N LYS A 24 -62.71 13.75 -79.67
CA LYS A 24 -62.01 13.15 -78.49
C LYS A 24 -62.41 11.71 -78.16
N ASN A 25 -61.37 10.90 -78.01
CA ASN A 25 -61.40 9.45 -78.10
C ASN A 25 -60.95 8.83 -76.78
N ALA A 26 -61.56 7.71 -76.39
CA ALA A 26 -61.21 6.99 -75.16
C ALA A 26 -59.93 6.17 -75.30
N LYS A 27 -59.30 5.84 -74.17
CA LYS A 27 -58.53 4.60 -74.00
C LYS A 27 -58.79 4.00 -72.63
N ASN A 28 -59.25 2.76 -72.62
CA ASN A 28 -59.43 1.93 -71.44
C ASN A 28 -58.09 1.72 -70.72
N HIS A 29 -58.10 1.73 -69.40
CA HIS A 29 -57.32 0.77 -68.62
C HIS A 29 -58.18 0.24 -67.48
N CYS A 30 -58.44 -1.06 -67.50
CA CYS A 30 -58.91 -1.76 -66.33
C CYS A 30 -57.74 -1.85 -65.35
N VAL A 31 -57.78 -1.05 -64.29
CA VAL A 31 -56.96 -1.27 -63.10
C VAL A 31 -57.91 -1.36 -61.94
N LEU A 32 -57.99 -2.56 -61.40
CA LEU A 32 -58.41 -2.89 -60.04
C LEU A 32 -58.38 -1.65 -59.14
N LEU A 33 -59.54 -1.17 -58.69
CA LEU A 33 -59.59 -0.24 -57.57
C LEU A 33 -59.14 -1.06 -56.35
N LEU A 34 -57.82 -1.06 -56.14
CA LEU A 34 -57.20 -1.52 -54.93
C LEU A 34 -57.66 -0.52 -53.86
N LEU A 35 -58.85 -0.80 -53.30
CA LEU A 35 -59.28 -0.22 -52.04
C LEU A 35 -58.32 -0.81 -51.01
N LEU A 36 -57.15 -0.18 -50.94
CA LEU A 36 -56.10 -0.52 -50.03
C LEU A 36 -56.74 -0.44 -48.65
N LEU A 37 -56.80 -1.59 -47.97
CA LEU A 37 -57.12 -1.61 -46.54
C LEU A 37 -56.12 -0.67 -45.88
N MET A 38 -56.56 0.53 -45.52
CA MET A 38 -55.82 1.38 -44.61
C MET A 38 -55.92 0.71 -43.25
N ALA A 39 -54.97 -0.18 -42.99
CA ALA A 39 -54.77 -0.73 -41.67
C ALA A 39 -54.45 0.45 -40.72
N PRO A 40 -55.12 0.55 -39.55
CA PRO A 40 -54.72 1.51 -38.54
C PRO A 40 -53.33 1.14 -38.04
N GLY A 41 -52.32 1.94 -38.37
CA GLY A 41 -50.90 1.59 -38.13
C GLY A 41 -49.89 2.61 -38.63
N ALA A 42 -50.29 3.88 -38.76
CA ALA A 42 -49.41 5.03 -38.93
C ALA A 42 -50.13 6.22 -38.27
N TRP A 43 -49.55 6.98 -37.35
CA TRP A 43 -48.14 7.12 -37.00
C TRP A 43 -48.06 7.11 -35.47
N ALA A 44 -47.35 6.15 -34.87
CA ALA A 44 -46.89 6.31 -33.48
C ALA A 44 -45.54 7.04 -33.56
N ALA A 45 -45.45 8.21 -32.97
CA ALA A 45 -44.24 8.99 -32.89
C ALA A 45 -43.37 8.46 -31.75
N ASN A 46 -42.06 8.29 -31.98
CA ASN A 46 -41.17 7.90 -30.90
C ASN A 46 -41.17 8.99 -29.80
N PRO A 47 -41.19 8.61 -28.52
CA PRO A 47 -40.99 9.52 -27.40
C PRO A 47 -39.59 10.13 -27.45
N VAL A 48 -39.52 11.40 -27.05
CA VAL A 48 -38.31 12.20 -26.98
C VAL A 48 -37.82 12.18 -25.53
N ALA A 49 -36.63 11.62 -25.35
CA ALA A 49 -35.93 11.62 -24.08
C ALA A 49 -35.11 12.92 -23.91
N PHE A 50 -35.06 13.48 -22.70
CA PHE A 50 -34.23 14.64 -22.37
C PHE A 50 -33.19 14.29 -21.31
N ALA A 51 -32.10 15.07 -21.26
CA ALA A 51 -31.01 14.79 -20.33
C ALA A 51 -31.39 15.21 -18.90
N ASP A 52 -31.04 14.36 -17.95
CA ASP A 52 -31.35 14.51 -16.54
C ASP A 52 -30.10 14.83 -15.72
N SER A 53 -30.31 15.44 -14.55
CA SER A 53 -29.25 15.55 -13.56
C SER A 53 -29.75 15.35 -12.13
N ALA A 54 -28.88 14.81 -11.30
CA ALA A 54 -29.12 14.60 -9.88
C ALA A 54 -27.86 14.93 -9.07
N THR A 55 -28.05 15.14 -7.77
CA THR A 55 -26.96 15.31 -6.81
C THR A 55 -27.24 14.44 -5.61
N THR A 56 -26.21 13.75 -5.13
CA THR A 56 -26.25 12.94 -3.91
C THR A 56 -24.93 13.06 -3.15
N ALA A 57 -24.91 12.67 -1.88
CA ALA A 57 -23.68 12.40 -1.17
C ALA A 57 -23.11 11.04 -1.62
N GLU A 58 -21.82 10.81 -1.45
CA GLU A 58 -21.28 9.44 -1.58
C GLU A 58 -21.90 8.49 -0.55
N ASP A 59 -21.84 7.19 -0.83
CA ASP A 59 -22.57 6.12 -0.14
C ASP A 59 -24.11 6.23 -0.09
N VAL A 60 -24.68 7.35 -0.55
CA VAL A 60 -26.12 7.61 -0.54
C VAL A 60 -26.70 7.39 -1.94
N ALA A 61 -27.52 6.34 -2.06
CA ALA A 61 -28.29 6.10 -3.26
C ALA A 61 -29.36 7.20 -3.49
N VAL A 62 -29.55 7.59 -4.76
CA VAL A 62 -30.52 8.60 -5.19
C VAL A 62 -31.47 8.01 -6.23
N THR A 63 -32.78 8.25 -6.03
CA THR A 63 -33.82 7.90 -7.01
C THR A 63 -34.15 9.12 -7.87
N ILE A 64 -34.19 8.91 -9.19
CA ILE A 64 -34.28 9.95 -10.21
C ILE A 64 -35.47 9.64 -11.11
N ASP A 65 -36.48 10.51 -11.10
CA ASP A 65 -37.63 10.47 -12.01
C ASP A 65 -37.22 11.00 -13.39
N VAL A 66 -36.52 10.15 -14.15
CA VAL A 66 -36.02 10.46 -15.50
C VAL A 66 -37.15 10.69 -16.52
N LEU A 67 -38.37 10.20 -16.26
CA LEU A 67 -39.49 10.34 -17.19
C LEU A 67 -40.23 11.69 -17.05
N LEU A 68 -39.82 12.56 -16.11
CA LEU A 68 -40.50 13.79 -15.73
C LEU A 68 -40.39 14.91 -16.78
N ASN A 69 -39.24 15.03 -17.44
CA ASN A 69 -38.97 16.01 -18.51
C ASN A 69 -39.24 15.46 -19.92
N ASP A 70 -39.21 14.13 -20.08
CA ASP A 70 -39.49 13.40 -21.30
C ASP A 70 -40.88 13.66 -21.88
N VAL A 71 -41.02 13.56 -23.20
CA VAL A 71 -42.30 13.81 -23.89
C VAL A 71 -42.59 12.72 -24.91
N ASP A 72 -43.76 12.11 -24.81
CA ASP A 72 -44.36 11.35 -25.90
C ASP A 72 -45.26 12.28 -26.75
N PRO A 73 -45.07 12.40 -28.08
CA PRO A 73 -45.86 13.33 -28.91
C PRO A 73 -47.34 12.93 -29.09
N ASP A 74 -47.67 11.65 -28.96
CA ASP A 74 -49.05 11.14 -29.06
C ASP A 74 -49.72 11.06 -27.67
N GLY A 75 -48.93 11.16 -26.60
CA GLY A 75 -49.36 11.12 -25.20
C GLY A 75 -49.40 9.71 -24.61
N ASP A 76 -48.74 8.74 -25.25
CA ASP A 76 -48.67 7.36 -24.78
C ASP A 76 -47.90 7.25 -23.44
N PRO A 77 -48.30 6.35 -22.52
CA PRO A 77 -47.55 6.09 -21.29
C PRO A 77 -46.12 5.62 -21.57
N LYS A 78 -45.15 6.30 -20.95
CA LYS A 78 -43.72 5.97 -21.03
C LYS A 78 -43.29 5.05 -19.89
N SER A 79 -42.24 4.28 -20.11
CA SER A 79 -41.51 3.53 -19.08
C SER A 79 -40.02 3.44 -19.41
N VAL A 80 -39.16 3.28 -18.40
CA VAL A 80 -37.72 3.02 -18.61
C VAL A 80 -37.55 1.56 -19.05
N ALA A 81 -37.05 1.36 -20.27
CA ALA A 81 -36.89 0.05 -20.89
C ALA A 81 -35.56 -0.62 -20.52
N SER A 82 -34.46 0.14 -20.52
CA SER A 82 -33.11 -0.38 -20.21
C SER A 82 -32.17 0.74 -19.78
N ILE A 83 -31.12 0.35 -19.03
CA ILE A 83 -29.89 1.12 -18.92
C ILE A 83 -28.99 0.58 -20.05
N ASP A 84 -28.73 1.42 -21.05
CA ASP A 84 -28.02 1.04 -22.28
C ASP A 84 -26.50 1.13 -22.11
N THR A 85 -26.04 2.13 -21.36
CA THR A 85 -24.64 2.32 -20.95
C THR A 85 -24.63 2.53 -19.44
N PRO A 86 -24.05 1.62 -18.62
CA PRO A 86 -23.97 1.79 -17.17
C PRO A 86 -23.02 2.94 -16.77
N PRO A 87 -23.13 3.46 -15.53
CA PRO A 87 -22.14 4.37 -14.96
C PRO A 87 -20.76 3.70 -14.80
N SER A 88 -19.73 4.50 -14.51
CA SER A 88 -18.35 4.00 -14.36
C SER A 88 -17.91 3.76 -12.91
N ASN A 89 -18.57 4.39 -11.93
CA ASN A 89 -18.26 4.41 -10.51
C ASN A 89 -19.57 4.27 -9.69
N GLY A 90 -20.36 3.26 -10.03
CA GLY A 90 -21.61 2.95 -9.35
C GLY A 90 -22.48 1.94 -10.08
N SER A 91 -23.74 1.87 -9.66
CA SER A 91 -24.75 0.98 -10.25
C SER A 91 -26.10 1.68 -10.40
N VAL A 92 -26.90 1.23 -11.38
CA VAL A 92 -28.25 1.75 -11.62
C VAL A 92 -29.26 0.61 -11.63
N VAL A 93 -30.29 0.74 -10.81
CA VAL A 93 -31.48 -0.12 -10.82
C VAL A 93 -32.61 0.59 -11.57
N ASN A 94 -33.16 -0.08 -12.58
CA ASN A 94 -34.35 0.38 -13.30
C ASN A 94 -35.61 -0.10 -12.54
N ASN A 95 -36.43 0.83 -12.05
CA ASN A 95 -37.69 0.56 -11.34
C ASN A 95 -38.92 0.69 -12.25
N GLY A 96 -38.73 0.88 -13.56
CA GLY A 96 -39.75 0.98 -14.61
C GLY A 96 -40.32 2.39 -14.79
N GLY A 97 -40.57 3.11 -13.70
CA GLY A 97 -40.99 4.53 -13.73
C GLY A 97 -39.85 5.51 -13.44
N ASP A 98 -38.89 5.10 -12.63
CA ASP A 98 -37.71 5.87 -12.21
C ASP A 98 -36.47 4.96 -12.22
N VAL A 99 -35.31 5.56 -11.92
CA VAL A 99 -34.05 4.82 -11.74
C VAL A 99 -33.43 5.16 -10.39
N THR A 100 -32.87 4.17 -9.70
CA THR A 100 -32.06 4.37 -8.50
C THR A 100 -30.59 4.24 -8.87
N TYR A 101 -29.83 5.32 -8.74
CA TYR A 101 -28.37 5.31 -8.83
C TYR A 101 -27.76 5.15 -7.45
N THR A 102 -26.83 4.22 -7.30
CA THR A 102 -26.02 4.04 -6.10
C THR A 102 -24.56 4.26 -6.51
N PRO A 103 -23.84 5.24 -5.93
CA PRO A 103 -22.39 5.35 -6.11
C PRO A 103 -21.68 4.05 -5.75
N ASP A 104 -20.50 3.80 -6.32
CA ASP A 104 -19.55 2.88 -5.68
C ASP A 104 -19.09 3.50 -4.34
N PRO A 105 -18.67 2.68 -3.35
CA PRO A 105 -18.17 3.20 -2.08
C PRO A 105 -17.04 4.20 -2.28
N ASP A 106 -17.01 5.23 -1.45
CA ASP A 106 -15.95 6.26 -1.42
C ASP A 106 -15.80 7.05 -2.75
N PHE A 107 -16.80 7.00 -3.64
CA PHE A 107 -16.79 7.75 -4.91
C PHE A 107 -17.46 9.12 -4.81
N PHE A 108 -16.65 10.18 -4.86
CA PHE A 108 -17.09 11.53 -5.15
C PHE A 108 -16.67 12.00 -6.55
N GLY A 109 -17.47 12.89 -7.16
CA GLY A 109 -17.20 13.44 -8.48
C GLY A 109 -18.42 13.51 -9.39
N VAL A 110 -18.24 13.23 -10.67
CA VAL A 110 -19.32 13.22 -11.67
C VAL A 110 -19.31 11.88 -12.40
N ASP A 111 -20.47 11.23 -12.45
CA ASP A 111 -20.71 10.04 -13.25
C ASP A 111 -21.91 10.25 -14.19
N SER A 112 -22.04 9.38 -15.20
CA SER A 112 -23.11 9.44 -16.18
C SER A 112 -23.46 8.08 -16.76
N PHE A 113 -24.75 7.87 -17.02
CA PHE A 113 -25.26 6.65 -17.67
C PHE A 113 -26.29 6.99 -18.75
N GLU A 114 -26.41 6.13 -19.77
CA GLU A 114 -27.41 6.26 -20.84
C GLU A 114 -28.60 5.34 -20.53
N TYR A 115 -29.81 5.90 -20.45
CA TYR A 115 -31.04 5.12 -20.35
C TYR A 115 -31.82 5.15 -21.66
N ARG A 116 -32.65 4.13 -21.85
CA ARG A 116 -33.63 4.04 -22.92
C ARG A 116 -35.01 3.96 -22.32
N LEU A 117 -35.90 4.82 -22.80
CA LEU A 117 -37.33 4.74 -22.52
C LEU A 117 -38.09 4.08 -23.67
N THR A 118 -39.30 3.60 -23.40
CA THR A 118 -40.25 3.10 -24.40
C THR A 118 -41.66 3.61 -24.10
N ASP A 119 -42.43 3.86 -25.16
CA ASP A 119 -43.88 4.09 -25.10
C ASP A 119 -44.67 2.76 -25.12
N SER A 120 -45.99 2.82 -24.97
CA SER A 120 -46.89 1.64 -25.04
C SER A 120 -47.12 1.07 -26.45
N SER A 121 -46.73 1.80 -27.48
CA SER A 121 -46.79 1.44 -28.90
C SER A 121 -45.50 0.79 -29.42
N GLY A 122 -44.41 0.80 -28.63
CA GLY A 122 -43.10 0.22 -28.92
C GLY A 122 -42.07 1.17 -29.53
N GLY A 123 -42.33 2.48 -29.59
CA GLY A 123 -41.32 3.48 -29.93
C GLY A 123 -40.36 3.72 -28.76
N THR A 124 -39.17 4.25 -29.05
CA THR A 124 -38.08 4.40 -28.06
C THR A 124 -37.31 5.71 -28.19
N GLY A 125 -36.87 6.24 -27.04
CA GLY A 125 -35.99 7.39 -26.91
C GLY A 125 -34.80 7.07 -26.01
N ARG A 126 -33.74 7.90 -26.05
CA ARG A 126 -32.55 7.75 -25.19
C ARG A 126 -32.01 9.09 -24.74
N ALA A 127 -31.55 9.14 -23.49
CA ALA A 127 -30.85 10.29 -22.93
C ALA A 127 -29.81 9.85 -21.89
N PHE A 128 -28.98 10.82 -21.49
CA PHE A 128 -28.01 10.66 -20.42
C PHE A 128 -28.55 11.25 -19.13
N VAL A 129 -28.31 10.55 -18.03
CA VAL A 129 -28.37 11.11 -16.68
C VAL A 129 -26.94 11.45 -16.25
N THR A 130 -26.75 12.65 -15.71
CA THR A 130 -25.48 13.07 -15.07
C THR A 130 -25.68 13.18 -13.57
N VAL A 131 -24.98 12.37 -12.78
CA VAL A 131 -25.03 12.44 -11.31
C VAL A 131 -23.76 13.13 -10.81
N THR A 132 -23.94 14.16 -9.97
CA THR A 132 -22.83 14.75 -9.20
C THR A 132 -22.86 14.16 -7.80
N VAL A 133 -21.82 13.45 -7.40
CA VAL A 133 -21.67 12.88 -6.07
C VAL A 133 -20.75 13.81 -5.27
N THR A 134 -21.25 14.34 -4.14
CA THR A 134 -20.49 15.25 -3.27
C THR A 134 -19.80 14.46 -2.17
N SER A 135 -18.53 14.76 -1.90
CA SER A 135 -17.82 14.09 -0.82
C SER A 135 -18.39 14.40 0.57
N VAL A 136 -18.16 13.47 1.48
CA VAL A 136 -18.54 13.47 2.89
C VAL A 136 -17.26 13.15 3.67
N PRO A 137 -16.81 14.02 4.60
CA PRO A 137 -15.55 13.79 5.29
C PRO A 137 -15.51 12.43 5.99
N ASP A 138 -14.62 11.58 5.51
CA ASP A 138 -14.37 10.26 6.06
C ASP A 138 -13.35 10.31 7.20
N SER A 139 -13.03 9.15 7.76
CA SER A 139 -11.96 9.02 8.76
C SER A 139 -10.81 8.21 8.17
N PRO A 140 -9.55 8.60 8.38
CA PRO A 140 -8.42 7.80 7.94
C PRO A 140 -8.42 6.42 8.58
N VAL A 141 -7.73 5.48 7.95
CA VAL A 141 -7.57 4.09 8.40
C VAL A 141 -6.09 3.84 8.66
N ALA A 142 -5.76 3.52 9.92
CA ALA A 142 -4.40 3.18 10.33
C ALA A 142 -4.22 1.65 10.44
N VAL A 143 -3.12 1.13 9.89
CA VAL A 143 -2.86 -0.31 9.73
C VAL A 143 -1.55 -0.71 10.42
N ASP A 144 -1.53 -1.85 11.12
CA ASP A 144 -0.33 -2.32 11.81
C ASP A 144 0.86 -2.54 10.84
N ASP A 145 2.03 -2.04 11.25
CA ASP A 145 3.31 -2.19 10.55
C ASP A 145 4.13 -3.36 11.12
N ASN A 146 4.76 -4.12 10.24
CA ASN A 146 5.71 -5.16 10.63
C ASN A 146 7.04 -4.99 9.88
N ILE A 147 8.01 -4.32 10.53
CA ILE A 147 9.29 -3.98 9.90
C ILE A 147 10.21 -5.22 9.87
N PRO A 148 10.96 -5.47 8.78
CA PRO A 148 11.98 -6.51 8.76
C PRO A 148 13.02 -6.36 9.87
N ALA A 149 13.58 -7.47 10.31
CA ALA A 149 14.61 -7.47 11.35
C ALA A 149 15.89 -6.74 10.91
N PHE A 150 16.53 -6.06 11.86
CA PHE A 150 17.76 -5.27 11.70
C PHE A 150 18.65 -5.43 12.93
N ALA A 151 19.92 -5.07 12.84
CA ALA A 151 20.88 -5.31 13.92
C ALA A 151 20.86 -4.24 15.03
N GLU A 152 21.39 -4.58 16.23
CA GLU A 152 21.41 -3.65 17.38
C GLU A 152 22.37 -2.47 17.20
N ASP A 153 23.53 -2.67 16.55
CA ASP A 153 24.44 -1.58 16.20
C ASP A 153 23.94 -0.72 15.05
N GLY A 154 23.07 0.23 15.37
CA GLY A 154 22.80 1.35 14.49
C GLY A 154 21.40 1.90 14.66
N SER A 155 20.75 2.17 13.54
CA SER A 155 19.41 2.74 13.52
C SER A 155 18.70 2.45 12.20
N VAL A 156 17.38 2.30 12.25
CA VAL A 156 16.54 2.01 11.09
C VAL A 156 15.54 3.15 10.85
N ALA A 157 15.31 3.50 9.58
CA ALA A 157 14.24 4.42 9.19
C ALA A 157 12.93 3.64 8.99
N ILE A 158 11.87 4.06 9.66
CA ILE A 158 10.54 3.43 9.69
C ILE A 158 9.54 4.43 9.11
N LYS A 159 8.67 3.98 8.19
CA LYS A 159 7.66 4.79 7.50
C LYS A 159 6.26 4.25 7.74
N VAL A 160 5.59 4.78 8.76
CA VAL A 160 4.31 4.22 9.22
C VAL A 160 3.16 4.50 8.24
N LEU A 161 3.17 5.65 7.56
CA LEU A 161 2.10 6.05 6.64
C LEU A 161 2.09 5.31 5.28
N THR A 162 2.76 4.16 5.14
CA THR A 162 2.94 3.50 3.82
C THR A 162 1.77 2.57 3.47
N ASN A 163 1.10 2.04 4.48
CA ASN A 163 -0.03 1.11 4.43
C ASN A 163 -1.37 1.76 4.86
N ASP A 164 -1.30 2.98 5.41
CA ASP A 164 -2.46 3.77 5.83
C ASP A 164 -3.17 4.43 4.65
N THR A 165 -4.48 4.64 4.79
CA THR A 165 -5.34 5.18 3.71
C THR A 165 -6.36 6.18 4.21
N ASP A 166 -6.83 7.01 3.30
CA ASP A 166 -7.93 7.95 3.49
C ASP A 166 -8.84 7.92 2.26
N ALA A 167 -10.17 8.01 2.45
CA ALA A 167 -11.15 7.85 1.39
C ALA A 167 -11.33 9.14 0.55
N ASP A 168 -11.36 10.31 1.19
CA ASP A 168 -11.29 11.62 0.53
C ASP A 168 -9.96 11.82 -0.25
N GLY A 169 -8.93 11.06 0.12
CA GLY A 169 -7.58 11.15 -0.42
C GLY A 169 -6.75 12.25 0.23
N ASP A 170 -7.11 12.63 1.47
CA ASP A 170 -6.45 13.70 2.21
C ASP A 170 -5.04 13.32 2.70
N SER A 171 -4.25 14.34 3.04
CA SER A 171 -2.83 14.15 3.39
C SER A 171 -2.64 13.72 4.85
N LEU A 172 -2.37 12.43 5.02
CA LEU A 172 -2.17 11.81 6.32
C LEU A 172 -0.99 12.40 7.13
N THR A 173 -1.22 12.54 8.43
CA THR A 173 -0.22 12.90 9.46
C THR A 173 -0.27 11.88 10.59
N ALA A 174 0.84 11.19 10.85
CA ALA A 174 0.96 10.28 11.98
C ALA A 174 1.37 11.03 13.26
N PHE A 175 0.90 10.56 14.42
CA PHE A 175 1.38 11.00 15.72
C PHE A 175 1.56 9.82 16.67
N GLN A 176 2.58 9.89 17.51
CA GLN A 176 2.96 8.81 18.42
C GLN A 176 2.03 8.75 19.64
N VAL A 177 1.59 7.54 20.00
CA VAL A 177 0.75 7.28 21.17
C VAL A 177 1.56 6.66 22.30
N THR A 178 2.39 5.65 22.00
CA THR A 178 3.36 5.07 22.95
C THR A 178 4.74 4.95 22.31
N GLY A 179 5.78 4.89 23.14
CA GLY A 179 7.16 4.67 22.67
C GLY A 179 7.64 3.24 22.81
N PRO A 180 8.74 2.90 22.10
CA PRO A 180 9.47 1.66 22.30
C PRO A 180 9.96 1.55 23.75
N ALA A 181 10.05 0.31 24.24
CA ALA A 181 10.55 0.04 25.58
C ALA A 181 12.08 -0.04 25.64
N ASN A 182 12.71 -0.43 24.53
CA ASN A 182 14.11 -0.81 24.45
C ASN A 182 14.90 0.00 23.40
N GLY A 183 14.46 1.23 23.13
CA GLY A 183 15.15 2.16 22.25
C GLY A 183 14.51 3.54 22.24
N THR A 184 14.87 4.36 21.25
CA THR A 184 14.39 5.73 21.10
C THR A 184 13.93 6.00 19.67
N LEU A 185 12.95 6.90 19.51
CA LEU A 185 12.55 7.43 18.20
C LEU A 185 13.08 8.85 18.01
N THR A 186 13.64 9.11 16.83
CA THR A 186 14.10 10.44 16.42
C THR A 186 13.44 10.81 15.08
N PRO A 187 12.69 11.92 14.99
CA PRO A 187 12.26 12.79 16.10
C PRO A 187 11.33 12.07 17.09
N LEU A 188 11.31 12.54 18.35
CA LEU A 188 10.45 12.03 19.44
C LEU A 188 8.95 12.30 19.23
N THR A 189 8.57 12.90 18.11
CA THR A 189 7.21 13.08 17.64
C THR A 189 7.21 12.77 16.15
N LEU A 190 6.40 11.80 15.71
CA LEU A 190 6.23 11.48 14.29
C LEU A 190 6.02 12.76 13.47
N PRO A 191 6.83 13.00 12.41
CA PRO A 191 6.65 14.15 11.53
C PRO A 191 5.48 13.89 10.56
N THR A 192 5.05 14.94 9.86
CA THR A 192 4.02 14.83 8.80
C THR A 192 4.40 13.89 7.64
N SER A 193 5.66 13.47 7.52
CA SER A 193 6.07 12.43 6.57
C SER A 193 5.86 11.00 7.06
N GLY A 194 5.46 10.80 8.33
CA GLY A 194 5.34 9.47 8.94
C GLY A 194 6.67 8.72 9.11
N GLU A 195 7.81 9.40 8.92
CA GLU A 195 9.15 8.79 8.93
C GLU A 195 9.87 9.09 10.26
N VAL A 196 10.24 8.04 10.99
CA VAL A 196 11.04 8.11 12.23
C VAL A 196 12.24 7.19 12.14
N THR A 197 13.35 7.62 12.75
CA THR A 197 14.51 6.76 12.99
C THR A 197 14.36 6.09 14.34
N TYR A 198 14.37 4.77 14.38
CA TYR A 198 14.51 4.00 15.62
C TYR A 198 15.98 3.66 15.87
N THR A 199 16.44 3.90 17.09
CA THR A 199 17.76 3.53 17.61
C THR A 199 17.55 2.63 18.83
N PRO A 200 18.02 1.37 18.84
CA PRO A 200 18.01 0.53 20.03
C PRO A 200 18.69 1.21 21.23
N ASN A 201 18.36 0.75 22.44
CA ASN A 201 19.28 0.90 23.56
C ASN A 201 20.56 0.10 23.25
N PRO A 202 21.73 0.48 23.81
CA PRO A 202 22.91 -0.37 23.76
C PRO A 202 22.57 -1.80 24.18
N ASP A 203 23.17 -2.77 23.50
CA ASP A 203 23.18 -4.18 23.87
C ASP A 203 21.76 -4.80 23.88
N PHE A 204 20.79 -4.19 23.18
CA PHE A 204 19.43 -4.68 23.07
C PHE A 204 19.16 -5.41 21.74
N ASN A 205 19.06 -6.73 21.87
CA ASN A 205 18.45 -7.60 20.87
C ASN A 205 17.12 -8.20 21.39
N GLY A 206 16.20 -8.48 20.46
CA GLY A 206 14.85 -8.97 20.75
C GLY A 206 13.73 -8.19 20.04
N THR A 207 12.48 -8.45 20.44
CA THR A 207 11.30 -7.76 19.87
C THR A 207 11.02 -6.48 20.63
N ASP A 208 10.75 -5.39 19.91
CA ASP A 208 10.20 -4.15 20.46
C ASP A 208 9.08 -3.62 19.55
N LEU A 209 8.29 -2.68 20.09
CA LEU A 209 7.13 -2.11 19.41
C LEU A 209 6.86 -0.67 19.84
N PHE A 210 6.19 0.09 18.99
CA PHE A 210 5.56 1.35 19.40
C PHE A 210 4.18 1.50 18.76
N THR A 211 3.38 2.46 19.23
CA THR A 211 2.03 2.67 18.69
C THR A 211 1.81 4.11 18.25
N TYR A 212 1.01 4.27 17.20
CA TYR A 212 0.68 5.55 16.59
C TYR A 212 -0.81 5.63 16.23
N GLN A 213 -1.23 6.83 15.87
CA GLN A 213 -2.53 7.13 15.26
C GLN A 213 -2.29 8.08 14.09
N VAL A 214 -3.27 8.15 13.19
CA VAL A 214 -3.23 9.01 12.00
C VAL A 214 -4.35 10.05 12.08
N THR A 215 -4.17 11.17 11.40
CA THR A 215 -5.16 12.22 11.18
C THR A 215 -4.94 12.88 9.80
N ASP A 216 -6.02 13.40 9.24
CA ASP A 216 -6.17 14.03 7.92
C ASP A 216 -5.92 15.56 7.96
N CYS A 217 -6.40 16.25 9.00
CA CYS A 217 -6.43 17.71 9.06
C CYS A 217 -5.30 18.39 9.87
N GLY A 218 -4.25 17.63 10.20
CA GLY A 218 -3.01 18.15 10.77
C GLY A 218 -3.10 18.52 12.26
N PHE A 219 -2.33 17.81 13.09
CA PHE A 219 -2.24 18.12 14.52
C PHE A 219 -1.52 19.47 14.76
N PRO A 220 -2.00 20.36 15.66
CA PRO A 220 -3.09 20.20 16.63
C PRO A 220 -4.35 21.03 16.28
N MET A 221 -5.04 20.75 15.16
CA MET A 221 -6.36 21.35 14.92
C MET A 221 -7.45 20.74 15.83
N PRO A 222 -8.19 21.57 16.62
CA PRO A 222 -9.31 21.07 17.41
C PRO A 222 -10.48 20.65 16.51
N GLY A 223 -10.94 19.41 16.66
CA GLY A 223 -12.03 18.83 15.87
C GLY A 223 -11.60 17.83 14.81
N CYS A 224 -10.29 17.59 14.64
CA CYS A 224 -9.80 16.52 13.76
C CYS A 224 -10.26 15.14 14.22
N VAL A 225 -10.58 14.29 13.25
CA VAL A 225 -10.79 12.87 13.49
C VAL A 225 -9.43 12.18 13.56
N VAL A 226 -9.35 11.15 14.41
CA VAL A 226 -8.15 10.34 14.59
C VAL A 226 -8.52 8.87 14.50
N THR A 227 -7.63 8.07 13.94
CA THR A 227 -7.85 6.65 13.70
C THR A 227 -7.94 5.82 14.97
N ASN A 228 -8.24 4.52 14.83
CA ASN A 228 -7.78 3.53 15.79
C ASN A 228 -6.25 3.62 15.99
N VAL A 229 -5.77 3.16 17.15
CA VAL A 229 -4.33 2.97 17.36
C VAL A 229 -3.85 1.83 16.45
N ALA A 230 -2.72 2.06 15.78
CA ALA A 230 -1.96 1.06 15.02
C ALA A 230 -0.61 0.80 15.70
N THR A 231 -0.06 -0.39 15.48
CA THR A 231 1.15 -0.90 16.13
C THR A 231 2.26 -1.12 15.11
N VAL A 232 3.45 -0.59 15.38
CA VAL A 232 4.67 -0.91 14.65
C VAL A 232 5.43 -1.96 15.44
N THR A 233 5.64 -3.14 14.86
CA THR A 233 6.38 -4.26 15.48
C THR A 233 7.64 -4.58 14.70
N PHE A 234 8.74 -4.87 15.40
CA PHE A 234 10.01 -5.24 14.78
C PHE A 234 10.89 -6.10 15.71
N THR A 235 11.98 -6.64 15.16
CA THR A 235 12.96 -7.43 15.90
C THR A 235 14.36 -6.92 15.63
N VAL A 236 15.08 -6.63 16.71
CA VAL A 236 16.50 -6.32 16.70
C VAL A 236 17.29 -7.62 16.83
N THR A 237 18.27 -7.85 15.96
CA THR A 237 19.12 -9.05 15.94
C THR A 237 20.47 -8.77 16.57
N PRO A 238 21.06 -9.74 17.29
CA PRO A 238 22.32 -9.52 17.96
C PRO A 238 23.49 -9.30 16.99
N ILE A 239 24.49 -8.54 17.42
CA ILE A 239 25.84 -8.49 16.87
C ILE A 239 26.80 -8.83 18.00
N ASN A 240 27.86 -9.57 17.68
CA ASN A 240 28.89 -9.92 18.64
C ASN A 240 29.69 -8.68 19.08
N ASP A 241 29.64 -8.37 20.36
CA ASP A 241 30.49 -7.36 21.00
C ASP A 241 31.91 -7.91 21.28
N ASP A 242 32.91 -7.03 21.35
CA ASP A 242 34.25 -7.44 21.81
C ASP A 242 34.23 -7.64 23.35
N PRO A 243 34.95 -8.63 23.90
CA PRO A 243 35.07 -8.82 25.35
C PRO A 243 35.78 -7.62 26.01
N VAL A 244 35.62 -7.48 27.33
CA VAL A 244 36.27 -6.45 28.14
C VAL A 244 37.24 -7.10 29.11
N ALA A 245 38.54 -6.96 28.85
CA ALA A 245 39.61 -7.43 29.72
C ALA A 245 40.07 -6.33 30.70
N LEU A 246 40.41 -6.69 31.95
CA LEU A 246 40.84 -5.77 33.01
C LEU A 246 42.18 -6.18 33.65
N ASP A 247 43.00 -5.20 34.04
CA ASP A 247 44.34 -5.46 34.60
C ASP A 247 44.30 -6.28 35.93
N ASP A 248 45.21 -7.25 36.04
CA ASP A 248 45.36 -8.16 37.17
C ASP A 248 46.51 -7.80 38.11
N LEU A 249 46.35 -8.21 39.37
CA LEU A 249 47.41 -8.20 40.37
C LEU A 249 47.60 -9.58 40.98
N ALA A 250 48.84 -10.08 40.97
CA ALA A 250 49.23 -11.32 41.63
C ALA A 250 50.46 -11.12 42.54
N SER A 251 50.65 -12.05 43.46
CA SER A 251 51.86 -12.11 44.30
C SER A 251 52.31 -13.55 44.48
N THR A 252 53.63 -13.76 44.52
CA THR A 252 54.25 -15.06 44.82
C THR A 252 55.57 -14.84 45.54
N ASP A 253 56.05 -15.85 46.26
CA ASP A 253 57.44 -15.87 46.73
C ASP A 253 58.39 -16.11 45.54
N GLU A 254 59.65 -15.70 45.64
CA GLU A 254 60.65 -16.05 44.62
C GLU A 254 60.81 -17.57 44.46
N ASP A 255 61.26 -17.99 43.28
CA ASP A 255 61.35 -19.39 42.83
C ASP A 255 60.03 -20.21 42.90
N THR A 256 58.90 -19.56 43.21
CA THR A 256 57.60 -20.21 43.39
C THR A 256 56.65 -19.85 42.25
N SER A 257 56.13 -20.88 41.57
CA SER A 257 55.13 -20.73 40.53
C SER A 257 53.76 -20.37 41.12
N VAL A 258 53.04 -19.46 40.48
CA VAL A 258 51.67 -19.06 40.84
C VAL A 258 50.73 -19.18 39.63
N PRO A 259 49.57 -19.86 39.77
CA PRO A 259 48.48 -19.78 38.80
C PRO A 259 47.68 -18.51 39.03
N ILE A 260 47.40 -17.75 37.97
CA ILE A 260 46.70 -16.47 37.99
C ILE A 260 45.38 -16.62 37.23
N ASP A 261 44.26 -16.35 37.91
CA ASP A 261 42.88 -16.45 37.38
C ASP A 261 42.47 -15.13 36.74
N VAL A 262 43.06 -14.87 35.56
CA VAL A 262 42.95 -13.61 34.81
C VAL A 262 41.58 -13.38 34.18
N LEU A 263 40.70 -14.39 34.12
CA LEU A 263 39.36 -14.26 33.55
C LEU A 263 38.30 -13.88 34.61
N SER A 264 38.71 -13.72 35.88
CA SER A 264 37.78 -13.56 37.01
C SER A 264 37.20 -12.15 37.17
N ASN A 265 37.84 -11.16 36.56
CA ASN A 265 37.49 -9.74 36.46
C ASN A 265 37.03 -9.33 35.04
N ASP A 266 37.28 -10.18 34.04
CA ASP A 266 36.91 -9.97 32.65
C ASP A 266 35.41 -10.22 32.42
N SER A 267 34.84 -9.58 31.38
CA SER A 267 33.41 -9.65 31.10
C SER A 267 33.10 -9.57 29.62
N ASP A 268 31.92 -10.07 29.26
CA ASP A 268 31.40 -10.09 27.89
C ASP A 268 29.94 -9.62 27.89
N VAL A 269 29.51 -8.90 26.86
CA VAL A 269 28.15 -8.32 26.76
C VAL A 269 27.14 -9.37 26.30
N ASP A 270 27.50 -10.19 25.31
CA ASP A 270 26.71 -11.32 24.82
C ASP A 270 26.65 -12.51 25.82
N LEU A 271 27.48 -12.45 26.86
CA LEU A 271 27.69 -13.49 27.88
C LEU A 271 28.39 -14.74 27.31
N ASP A 272 29.26 -14.54 26.34
CA ASP A 272 30.06 -15.61 25.74
C ASP A 272 31.11 -16.19 26.71
N THR A 273 31.60 -17.38 26.35
CA THR A 273 32.54 -18.12 27.22
C THR A 273 33.98 -17.73 26.93
N LEU A 274 34.48 -16.78 27.70
CA LEU A 274 35.84 -16.25 27.58
C LEU A 274 36.93 -17.31 27.72
N SER A 275 38.00 -17.13 26.94
CA SER A 275 39.21 -17.95 26.96
C SER A 275 40.47 -17.10 26.78
N ILE A 276 41.63 -17.62 27.17
CA ILE A 276 42.91 -16.92 26.99
C ILE A 276 43.51 -17.37 25.64
N SER A 277 43.61 -16.48 24.67
CA SER A 277 44.16 -16.76 23.33
C SER A 277 45.68 -16.62 23.27
N ALA A 278 46.23 -15.63 23.96
CA ALA A 278 47.66 -15.32 23.96
C ALA A 278 48.17 -14.82 25.32
N VAL A 279 49.47 -15.00 25.56
CA VAL A 279 50.19 -14.47 26.71
C VAL A 279 51.52 -13.85 26.25
N GLY A 280 51.81 -12.66 26.76
CA GLY A 280 53.06 -11.94 26.53
C GLY A 280 54.21 -12.50 27.36
N THR A 281 55.44 -12.18 26.97
CA THR A 281 56.64 -12.60 27.71
C THR A 281 56.99 -11.60 28.81
N PRO A 282 56.96 -11.98 30.10
CA PRO A 282 57.47 -11.14 31.19
C PRO A 282 58.99 -10.91 31.08
N SER A 283 59.52 -9.92 31.79
CA SER A 283 60.94 -9.55 31.70
C SER A 283 61.84 -10.34 32.66
N ASN A 284 61.30 -10.84 33.76
CA ASN A 284 62.03 -11.47 34.86
C ASN A 284 61.40 -12.80 35.29
N GLY A 285 60.84 -13.55 34.33
CA GLY A 285 60.22 -14.85 34.56
C GLY A 285 59.73 -15.49 33.27
N THR A 286 58.79 -16.42 33.40
CA THR A 286 58.03 -17.00 32.28
C THR A 286 56.54 -17.03 32.64
N ALA A 287 55.68 -16.72 31.66
CA ALA A 287 54.23 -16.87 31.76
C ALA A 287 53.75 -17.87 30.70
N ALA A 288 52.81 -18.75 31.05
CA ALA A 288 52.24 -19.74 30.12
C ALA A 288 50.75 -19.99 30.42
N ILE A 289 49.93 -20.09 29.38
CA ILE A 289 48.50 -20.42 29.50
C ILE A 289 48.34 -21.86 29.98
N ASN A 290 47.58 -22.07 31.04
CA ASN A 290 47.26 -23.37 31.62
C ASN A 290 45.75 -23.49 31.88
N GLY A 291 45.00 -23.81 30.82
CA GLY A 291 43.54 -23.86 30.87
C GLY A 291 42.95 -22.46 30.91
N LEU A 292 42.25 -22.13 32.01
CA LEU A 292 41.65 -20.81 32.25
C LEU A 292 42.56 -19.87 33.07
N ASN A 293 43.75 -20.33 33.46
CA ASN A 293 44.71 -19.57 34.23
C ASN A 293 45.97 -19.29 33.41
N ILE A 294 46.78 -18.34 33.88
CA ILE A 294 48.18 -18.17 33.45
C ILE A 294 49.09 -18.61 34.59
N ASP A 295 49.94 -19.61 34.34
CA ASP A 295 51.01 -19.98 35.26
C ASP A 295 52.20 -19.03 35.05
N TYR A 296 52.51 -18.24 36.08
CA TYR A 296 53.72 -17.43 36.15
C TYR A 296 54.78 -18.12 37.02
N MET A 297 56.03 -18.09 36.57
CA MET A 297 57.20 -18.54 37.32
C MET A 297 58.28 -17.43 37.27
N PRO A 298 58.71 -16.88 38.42
CA PRO A 298 59.84 -15.95 38.48
C PRO A 298 61.13 -16.56 37.89
N ALA A 299 62.05 -15.71 37.43
CA ALA A 299 63.42 -16.11 37.19
C ALA A 299 64.11 -16.45 38.53
N LEU A 300 65.10 -17.35 38.49
CA LEU A 300 65.79 -17.84 39.68
C LEU A 300 66.40 -16.68 40.51
N ASN A 301 66.04 -16.60 41.79
CA ASN A 301 66.40 -15.52 42.72
C ASN A 301 66.00 -14.10 42.24
N PHE A 302 64.91 -13.97 41.49
CA PHE A 302 64.33 -12.66 41.15
C PHE A 302 63.29 -12.25 42.20
N ASN A 303 63.51 -11.09 42.80
CA ASN A 303 62.56 -10.43 43.68
C ASN A 303 62.26 -9.00 43.18
N GLY A 304 61.02 -8.53 43.31
CA GLY A 304 60.58 -7.22 42.81
C GLY A 304 59.23 -7.27 42.11
N THR A 305 59.04 -6.45 41.08
CA THR A 305 57.80 -6.42 40.27
C THR A 305 58.12 -6.81 38.84
N ASP A 306 57.30 -7.69 38.27
CA ASP A 306 57.32 -8.05 36.86
C ASP A 306 55.92 -7.89 36.26
N SER A 307 55.83 -7.81 34.93
CA SER A 307 54.52 -7.72 34.25
C SER A 307 54.54 -8.33 32.85
N PHE A 308 53.36 -8.74 32.40
CA PHE A 308 53.11 -9.26 31.06
C PHE A 308 51.67 -8.94 30.66
N THR A 309 51.40 -8.91 29.36
CA THR A 309 50.03 -8.78 28.84
C THR A 309 49.42 -10.16 28.58
N TYR A 310 48.10 -10.25 28.56
CA TYR A 310 47.37 -11.40 28.03
C TYR A 310 46.29 -10.93 27.06
N GLU A 311 45.77 -11.86 26.26
CA GLU A 311 44.67 -11.62 25.31
C GLU A 311 43.54 -12.59 25.62
N VAL A 312 42.32 -12.05 25.64
CA VAL A 312 41.05 -12.74 25.87
C VAL A 312 40.32 -12.87 24.54
N ASP A 313 39.69 -14.01 24.30
CA ASP A 313 38.94 -14.36 23.09
C ASP A 313 37.58 -14.97 23.51
N ASP A 314 36.51 -14.46 22.89
CA ASP A 314 35.10 -14.82 23.13
C ASP A 314 34.66 -16.14 22.44
N GLY A 315 35.47 -16.67 21.51
CA GLY A 315 35.16 -17.81 20.66
C GLY A 315 34.39 -17.50 19.38
N ASN A 316 33.96 -16.25 19.17
CA ASN A 316 33.13 -15.79 18.07
C ASN A 316 33.82 -14.73 17.17
N GLY A 317 34.89 -14.10 17.65
CA GLY A 317 35.84 -13.32 16.86
C GLY A 317 36.29 -12.00 17.49
N GLY A 318 35.73 -11.62 18.64
CA GLY A 318 36.16 -10.46 19.42
C GLY A 318 37.31 -10.79 20.36
N THR A 319 38.23 -9.84 20.53
CA THR A 319 39.36 -10.01 21.46
C THR A 319 39.70 -8.73 22.21
N ALA A 320 40.21 -8.89 23.44
CA ALA A 320 40.69 -7.79 24.27
C ALA A 320 42.02 -8.14 24.93
N SER A 321 42.74 -7.12 25.43
CA SER A 321 44.03 -7.32 26.11
C SER A 321 44.13 -6.50 27.38
N ALA A 322 44.68 -7.11 28.42
CA ALA A 322 44.98 -6.48 29.70
C ALA A 322 46.37 -6.90 30.22
N THR A 323 46.79 -6.30 31.35
CA THR A 323 48.13 -6.47 31.94
C THR A 323 48.05 -7.17 33.28
N VAL A 324 48.83 -8.23 33.44
CA VAL A 324 49.10 -8.83 34.76
C VAL A 324 50.34 -8.18 35.36
N THR A 325 50.23 -7.68 36.59
CA THR A 325 51.39 -7.26 37.39
C THR A 325 51.62 -8.22 38.55
N VAL A 326 52.82 -8.80 38.62
CA VAL A 326 53.20 -9.76 39.66
C VAL A 326 54.21 -9.12 40.61
N THR A 327 53.93 -9.20 41.92
CA THR A 327 54.91 -8.89 42.97
C THR A 327 55.57 -10.18 43.42
N VAL A 328 56.91 -10.24 43.36
CA VAL A 328 57.71 -11.39 43.78
C VAL A 328 58.45 -11.04 45.06
N ASP A 329 58.03 -11.68 46.16
CA ASP A 329 58.56 -11.45 47.51
C ASP A 329 59.85 -12.25 47.75
N PRO A 330 60.89 -11.64 48.35
CA PRO A 330 62.16 -12.32 48.57
C PRO A 330 62.11 -13.32 49.72
N ILE A 331 62.70 -14.50 49.52
CA ILE A 331 62.97 -15.52 50.52
C ILE A 331 64.46 -15.47 50.91
N ASN A 332 64.80 -15.85 52.15
CA ASN A 332 66.19 -15.92 52.56
C ASN A 332 66.82 -17.26 52.14
N ASP A 333 67.71 -17.22 51.14
CA ASP A 333 68.55 -18.35 50.75
C ASP A 333 69.60 -18.76 51.79
N ASP A 334 70.00 -20.04 51.72
CA ASP A 334 71.20 -20.55 52.39
C ASP A 334 72.48 -20.05 51.68
N PRO A 335 73.57 -19.76 52.41
CA PRO A 335 74.84 -19.34 51.80
C PRO A 335 75.47 -20.41 50.88
N VAL A 336 75.82 -20.01 49.65
CA VAL A 336 76.57 -20.78 48.64
C VAL A 336 78.09 -20.72 48.79
#